data_AF-A0A836SS74-F1
#
_entry.id   AF-A0A836SS74-F1
#
_cell.length_a   1.000
_cell.length_b   1.000
_cell.length_c   1.000
_cell.angle_alpha   90.00
_cell.angle_beta   90.00
_cell.angle_gamma   90.00
#
_symmetry.space_group_name_H-M   'P 1'
#
loop_
_entity.id
_entity.type
_entity.pdbx_description
1 polymer ?
#
loop_
_entity_poly.entity_id
_entity_poly.type
_entity_poly.pdbx_seq_one_letter_code
_entity_poly.pdbx_strand_id
1 'polypeptide(L)'
;MCAVADKIPSGLIAGCLLIQCCTPVTGGMLVDFDALSRDFGTWTRGNAFARADQVKAGFRGSGLRFQYAIRPAADSATAVSECGLWLTFPDGDLSSFQWLELRLKGDPEGLELGLKDALWFEQFIALEKFAGTAQHGWRPVRVPLRQFEAISDWYAVTGMSLVVRSRTPTSGELVVDSIAVGGERPPPPRPRRHRAPYQRPAALDEETFLHELEKWSCFYFWYEADAVSGLVKDRCKAFYRDAFPVASIAAVGFGLACLCVADARGWLSREAVYRRVRDTLRFFREGAESVRGFFYHFLEIKSGRRAWNCELSSIDTALLVAGALFAGEYFAGTEVQSLADEIYRRVDWQWMLNGGVHPSMGWTPEGGFLPSRWSGYNEGLLLLILGCGSPTHPIDPRAWWELNRDTRRYGPFTFAGPGALFVHQYPHLFIDFRFLEDGLMDYYLNSVQAALAARRWAVVNAPQSRSYGESSWGLTACDGPEGYRAYGS
;
A
#
# COMPACT_ATOMS: atom_id res chain seq x y z
N MET A 1 -21.85 -18.80 -69.00
CA MET A 1 -20.95 -17.63 -69.19
C MET A 1 -20.77 -16.93 -67.86
N CYS A 2 -19.56 -16.47 -67.58
CA CYS A 2 -18.99 -16.14 -66.28
C CYS A 2 -19.60 -14.97 -65.47
N ALA A 3 -19.53 -15.14 -64.14
CA ALA A 3 -19.08 -14.28 -63.04
C ALA A 3 -19.31 -12.74 -63.06
N VAL A 4 -19.81 -12.18 -61.94
CA VAL A 4 -19.02 -11.49 -60.87
C VAL A 4 -19.96 -10.86 -59.80
N ALA A 5 -19.51 -10.96 -58.53
CA ALA A 5 -19.78 -10.14 -57.33
C ALA A 5 -20.95 -10.46 -56.39
N ASP A 6 -20.56 -11.10 -55.28
CA ASP A 6 -21.19 -11.12 -53.96
C ASP A 6 -21.48 -9.73 -53.37
N LYS A 7 -22.55 -9.66 -52.55
CA LYS A 7 -22.52 -8.99 -51.24
C LYS A 7 -23.73 -9.37 -50.38
N ILE A 8 -23.46 -10.15 -49.32
CA ILE A 8 -24.18 -10.16 -48.05
C ILE A 8 -23.21 -9.59 -47.00
N PRO A 9 -23.67 -8.79 -46.02
CA PRO A 9 -22.98 -8.73 -44.73
C PRO A 9 -23.83 -9.26 -43.57
N SER A 10 -23.16 -10.11 -42.82
CA SER A 10 -23.41 -10.79 -41.56
C SER A 10 -23.61 -9.90 -40.32
N GLY A 11 -24.27 -10.45 -39.30
CA GLY A 11 -24.34 -9.89 -37.95
C GLY A 11 -25.02 -10.80 -36.91
N LEU A 12 -24.57 -12.06 -36.79
CA LEU A 12 -24.81 -12.90 -35.60
C LEU A 12 -23.99 -12.36 -34.41
N ILE A 13 -24.57 -12.30 -33.21
CA ILE A 13 -23.80 -12.36 -31.96
C ILE A 13 -24.25 -13.62 -31.21
N ALA A 14 -23.72 -14.75 -31.69
CA ALA A 14 -23.52 -15.97 -30.92
C ALA A 14 -22.01 -16.22 -30.97
N GLY A 15 -21.38 -16.34 -29.80
CA GLY A 15 -19.93 -16.44 -29.71
C GLY A 15 -19.49 -17.10 -28.40
N CYS A 16 -19.93 -18.35 -28.19
CA CYS A 16 -19.19 -19.29 -27.37
C CYS A 16 -17.75 -19.37 -27.89
N LEU A 17 -16.76 -18.92 -27.11
CA LEU A 17 -15.38 -19.29 -27.37
C LEU A 17 -15.16 -20.69 -26.79
N LEU A 18 -15.36 -21.70 -27.65
CA LEU A 18 -15.00 -23.09 -27.42
C LEU A 18 -13.47 -23.22 -27.34
N ILE A 19 -12.94 -23.59 -26.18
CA ILE A 19 -11.69 -24.36 -26.11
C ILE A 19 -12.06 -25.77 -25.64
N GLN A 20 -11.81 -26.73 -26.52
CA GLN A 20 -12.27 -28.12 -26.47
C GLN A 20 -11.52 -28.93 -25.39
N CYS A 21 -12.13 -29.17 -24.23
CA CYS A 21 -11.65 -30.19 -23.27
C CYS A 21 -12.05 -31.58 -23.76
N CYS A 22 -11.06 -32.42 -24.10
CA CYS A 22 -11.26 -33.87 -24.23
C CYS A 22 -11.22 -34.52 -22.84
N THR A 23 -12.23 -34.20 -22.03
CA THR A 23 -12.88 -34.98 -20.95
C THR A 23 -13.63 -33.95 -20.08
N PRO A 24 -14.94 -34.11 -19.87
CA PRO A 24 -15.71 -33.15 -19.08
C PRO A 24 -15.34 -33.34 -17.60
N VAL A 25 -14.57 -32.43 -17.03
CA VAL A 25 -14.79 -32.11 -15.62
C VAL A 25 -15.98 -31.17 -15.63
N THR A 26 -17.12 -31.66 -15.18
CA THR A 26 -18.37 -30.91 -15.10
C THR A 26 -18.15 -29.60 -14.33
N GLY A 27 -18.34 -28.47 -15.02
CA GLY A 27 -18.49 -27.14 -14.41
C GLY A 27 -17.22 -26.36 -14.05
N GLY A 28 -16.19 -26.34 -14.91
CA GLY A 28 -14.96 -25.58 -14.63
C GLY A 28 -14.49 -24.61 -15.72
N MET A 29 -13.95 -23.46 -15.31
CA MET A 29 -13.17 -22.56 -16.17
C MET A 29 -11.75 -23.15 -16.33
N LEU A 30 -11.32 -23.34 -17.57
CA LEU A 30 -9.98 -23.80 -17.92
C LEU A 30 -9.13 -22.58 -18.29
N VAL A 31 -8.02 -22.35 -17.59
CA VAL A 31 -7.03 -21.38 -18.05
C VAL A 31 -6.10 -22.11 -19.03
N ASP A 32 -6.34 -21.91 -20.33
CA ASP A 32 -5.45 -22.38 -21.40
C ASP A 32 -4.24 -21.41 -21.49
N PHE A 33 -3.02 -21.92 -21.33
CA PHE A 33 -1.79 -21.11 -21.43
C PHE A 33 -1.53 -20.59 -22.84
N ASP A 34 -2.21 -21.11 -23.86
CA ASP A 34 -2.21 -20.53 -25.21
C ASP A 34 -3.10 -19.28 -25.32
N ALA A 35 -4.07 -19.11 -24.40
CA ALA A 35 -4.99 -17.97 -24.32
C ALA A 35 -4.66 -16.99 -23.18
N LEU A 36 -3.80 -17.38 -22.23
CA LEU A 36 -3.21 -16.48 -21.24
C LEU A 36 -2.42 -15.40 -21.97
N SER A 37 -3.07 -14.26 -22.14
CA SER A 37 -2.43 -12.96 -22.24
C SER A 37 -1.15 -12.94 -21.41
N ARG A 38 -0.05 -12.60 -22.07
CA ARG A 38 1.32 -12.18 -21.70
C ARG A 38 1.68 -11.72 -20.26
N ASP A 39 0.80 -11.79 -19.26
CA ASP A 39 0.97 -11.26 -17.90
C ASP A 39 1.23 -12.37 -16.86
N PHE A 40 2.41 -12.97 -16.95
CA PHE A 40 3.02 -13.74 -15.86
C PHE A 40 4.46 -13.26 -15.65
N GLY A 41 5.00 -13.49 -14.45
CA GLY A 41 6.39 -13.14 -14.16
C GLY A 41 6.93 -13.82 -12.93
N THR A 42 8.20 -13.58 -12.63
CA THR A 42 8.83 -14.06 -11.40
C THR A 42 9.27 -12.90 -10.51
N TRP A 43 9.41 -13.19 -9.22
CA TRP A 43 9.97 -12.26 -8.24
C TRP A 43 10.85 -13.02 -7.25
N THR A 44 11.75 -12.29 -6.59
CA THR A 44 12.69 -12.84 -5.58
C THR A 44 12.81 -11.88 -4.40
N ARG A 45 13.09 -12.43 -3.22
CA ARG A 45 13.44 -11.70 -2.00
C ARG A 45 14.54 -12.47 -1.26
N GLY A 46 15.57 -11.75 -0.82
CA GLY A 46 16.75 -12.38 -0.23
C GLY A 46 17.64 -13.04 -1.30
N ASN A 47 18.37 -14.09 -0.93
CA ASN A 47 19.31 -14.77 -1.83
C ASN A 47 18.59 -15.87 -2.63
N ALA A 48 17.74 -15.45 -3.57
CA ALA A 48 16.93 -16.35 -4.38
C ALA A 48 17.06 -16.05 -5.88
N PHE A 49 16.79 -17.07 -6.69
CA PHE A 49 16.72 -17.03 -8.14
C PHE A 49 15.39 -17.62 -8.58
N ALA A 50 14.74 -16.99 -9.54
CA ALA A 50 13.50 -17.47 -10.13
C ALA A 50 13.41 -17.11 -11.61
N ARG A 51 13.02 -18.09 -12.44
CA ARG A 51 12.82 -17.93 -13.87
C ARG A 51 11.56 -18.67 -14.30
N ALA A 52 10.79 -18.07 -15.21
CA ALA A 52 9.66 -18.72 -15.83
C ALA A 52 9.71 -18.59 -17.35
N ASP A 53 9.43 -19.68 -18.07
CA ASP A 53 9.35 -19.70 -19.53
C ASP A 53 8.26 -20.71 -19.98
N GLN A 54 7.64 -20.45 -21.12
CA GLN A 54 6.75 -21.43 -21.76
C GLN A 54 7.55 -22.61 -22.33
N VAL A 55 7.01 -23.82 -22.22
CA VAL A 55 7.65 -25.07 -22.65
C VAL A 55 6.68 -26.00 -23.37
N LYS A 56 7.23 -26.84 -24.26
CA LYS A 56 6.49 -27.91 -24.93
C LYS A 56 6.33 -29.16 -24.07
N ALA A 57 5.70 -28.99 -22.92
CA ALA A 57 5.55 -30.05 -21.93
C ALA A 57 4.11 -30.29 -21.46
N GLY A 58 3.14 -29.43 -21.79
CA GLY A 58 1.73 -29.63 -21.40
C GLY A 58 0.94 -30.61 -22.29
N PHE A 59 -0.32 -30.88 -21.91
CA PHE A 59 -1.28 -31.77 -22.58
C PHE A 59 -1.49 -31.40 -24.06
N ARG A 60 -1.35 -30.12 -24.41
CA ARG A 60 -1.38 -29.60 -25.79
C ARG A 60 -0.02 -29.14 -26.33
N GLY A 61 1.06 -29.40 -25.59
CA GLY A 61 2.40 -28.91 -25.95
C GLY A 61 2.67 -27.47 -25.51
N SER A 62 1.89 -26.93 -24.58
CA SER A 62 2.08 -25.62 -23.95
C SER A 62 1.93 -25.76 -22.45
N GLY A 63 2.98 -25.47 -21.69
CA GLY A 63 2.97 -25.43 -20.24
C GLY A 63 3.93 -24.36 -19.74
N LEU A 64 3.80 -23.96 -18.47
CA LEU A 64 4.64 -22.93 -17.88
C LEU A 64 5.66 -23.57 -16.95
N ARG A 65 6.94 -23.48 -17.30
CA ARG A 65 8.03 -23.96 -16.47
C ARG A 65 8.47 -22.86 -15.52
N PHE A 66 8.56 -23.18 -14.24
CA PHE A 66 9.10 -22.33 -13.17
C PHE A 66 10.33 -23.01 -12.57
N GLN A 67 11.47 -22.34 -12.66
CA GLN A 67 12.75 -22.78 -12.11
C GLN A 67 13.13 -21.85 -10.96
N TYR A 68 13.55 -22.42 -9.84
CA TYR A 68 13.91 -21.65 -8.66
C TYR A 68 15.14 -22.21 -7.95
N ALA A 69 15.85 -21.32 -7.26
CA ALA A 69 16.93 -21.70 -6.33
C ALA A 69 17.05 -20.66 -5.21
N ILE A 70 17.00 -21.11 -3.96
CA ILE A 70 17.34 -20.36 -2.76
C ILE A 70 18.74 -20.77 -2.33
N ARG A 71 19.61 -19.79 -2.10
CA ARG A 71 21.01 -19.97 -1.72
C ARG A 71 21.22 -19.60 -0.25
N PRO A 72 22.33 -20.04 0.38
CA PRO A 72 22.65 -19.63 1.74
C PRO A 72 22.71 -18.10 1.86
N ALA A 73 22.12 -17.53 2.91
CA ALA A 73 22.33 -16.12 3.22
C ALA A 73 23.79 -15.90 3.66
N ALA A 74 24.42 -14.82 3.17
CA ALA A 74 25.82 -14.54 3.48
C ALA A 74 26.05 -14.27 4.99
N ASP A 75 25.08 -13.66 5.70
CA ASP A 75 25.33 -13.13 7.04
C ASP A 75 24.21 -13.32 8.09
N SER A 76 23.19 -14.17 7.87
CA SER A 76 22.35 -14.63 8.99
C SER A 76 21.63 -15.95 8.69
N ALA A 77 21.87 -16.97 9.53
CA ALA A 77 21.16 -18.25 9.48
C ALA A 77 19.65 -18.14 9.81
N THR A 78 19.17 -16.94 10.15
CA THR A 78 17.79 -16.65 10.56
C THR A 78 16.93 -16.03 9.45
N ALA A 79 17.53 -15.48 8.40
CA ALA A 79 16.77 -14.83 7.32
C ALA A 79 16.10 -15.85 6.39
N VAL A 80 14.79 -15.68 6.15
CA VAL A 80 14.04 -16.45 5.15
C VAL A 80 14.23 -15.79 3.79
N SER A 81 14.64 -16.57 2.78
CA SER A 81 14.61 -16.13 1.38
C SER A 81 13.41 -16.76 0.69
N GLU A 82 12.89 -16.07 -0.33
CA GLU A 82 11.71 -16.51 -1.04
C GLU A 82 11.73 -16.08 -2.51
N CYS A 83 11.03 -16.83 -3.34
CA CYS A 83 10.81 -16.48 -4.74
C CYS A 83 9.51 -17.08 -5.22
N GLY A 84 8.94 -16.50 -6.27
CA GLY A 84 7.68 -16.99 -6.79
C GLY A 84 7.44 -16.71 -8.26
N LEU A 85 6.52 -17.49 -8.81
CA LEU A 85 5.88 -17.27 -10.10
C LEU A 85 4.50 -16.68 -9.82
N TRP A 86 4.15 -15.57 -10.47
CA TRP A 86 2.82 -14.95 -10.38
C TRP A 86 2.11 -14.97 -11.73
N LEU A 87 0.78 -15.07 -11.69
CA LEU A 87 -0.12 -14.99 -12.84
C LEU A 87 -1.34 -14.13 -12.50
N THR A 88 -1.85 -13.36 -13.47
CA THR A 88 -3.10 -12.60 -13.33
C THR A 88 -4.31 -13.37 -13.83
N PHE A 89 -5.46 -13.17 -13.19
CA PHE A 89 -6.76 -13.67 -13.69
C PHE A 89 -7.54 -12.53 -14.35
N PRO A 90 -7.84 -12.60 -15.67
CA PRO A 90 -8.58 -11.54 -16.37
C PRO A 90 -10.01 -11.31 -15.84
N ASP A 91 -10.70 -12.38 -15.43
CA ASP A 91 -12.11 -12.37 -15.03
C ASP A 91 -12.36 -13.14 -13.71
N GLY A 92 -11.45 -13.06 -12.73
CA GLY A 92 -11.33 -13.96 -11.56
C GLY A 92 -12.48 -14.01 -10.53
N ASP A 93 -13.72 -14.19 -10.96
CA ASP A 93 -14.83 -14.60 -10.10
C ASP A 93 -14.69 -16.10 -9.74
N LEU A 94 -14.21 -16.37 -8.53
CA LEU A 94 -14.10 -17.70 -7.95
C LEU A 94 -15.21 -18.01 -6.93
N SER A 95 -16.25 -17.18 -6.87
CA SER A 95 -17.29 -17.22 -5.83
C SER A 95 -18.10 -18.51 -5.85
N SER A 96 -18.31 -19.07 -7.05
CA SER A 96 -19.19 -20.22 -7.26
C SER A 96 -18.47 -21.57 -7.28
N PHE A 97 -17.14 -21.58 -7.08
CA PHE A 97 -16.33 -22.80 -7.17
C PHE A 97 -15.92 -23.34 -5.79
N GLN A 98 -15.80 -24.67 -5.67
CA GLN A 98 -15.37 -25.32 -4.43
C GLN A 98 -13.85 -25.49 -4.35
N TRP A 99 -13.18 -25.69 -5.47
CA TRP A 99 -11.76 -25.99 -5.52
C TRP A 99 -11.07 -25.38 -6.74
N LEU A 100 -9.76 -25.25 -6.62
CA LEU A 100 -8.83 -24.95 -7.70
C LEU A 100 -7.87 -26.15 -7.84
N GLU A 101 -7.59 -26.57 -9.06
CA GLU A 101 -6.71 -27.68 -9.38
C GLU A 101 -5.57 -27.22 -10.29
N LEU A 102 -4.35 -27.59 -9.91
CA LEU A 102 -3.15 -27.43 -10.73
C LEU A 102 -2.71 -28.80 -11.23
N ARG A 103 -2.37 -28.92 -12.52
CA ARG A 103 -1.63 -30.10 -13.02
C ARG A 103 -0.16 -29.77 -13.07
N LEU A 104 0.62 -30.40 -12.20
CA LEU A 104 2.05 -30.10 -12.02
C LEU A 104 2.92 -31.29 -12.44
N LYS A 105 4.08 -31.02 -13.03
CA LYS A 105 5.18 -31.96 -13.18
C LYS A 105 6.38 -31.42 -12.42
N GLY A 106 6.82 -32.15 -11.39
CA GLY A 106 7.78 -31.67 -10.39
C GLY A 106 7.32 -32.05 -8.98
N ASP A 107 8.11 -31.70 -7.97
CA ASP A 107 7.77 -31.92 -6.56
C ASP A 107 7.17 -30.64 -5.94
N PRO A 108 5.95 -30.70 -5.36
CA PRO A 108 5.37 -29.57 -4.63
C PRO A 108 5.94 -29.39 -3.21
N GLU A 109 6.93 -30.19 -2.77
CA GLU A 109 7.62 -29.97 -1.49
C GLU A 109 8.20 -28.54 -1.39
N GLY A 110 7.86 -27.84 -0.31
CA GLY A 110 8.20 -26.45 -0.04
C GLY A 110 7.40 -25.42 -0.85
N LEU A 111 6.46 -25.85 -1.70
CA LEU A 111 5.69 -24.97 -2.57
C LEU A 111 4.38 -24.54 -1.91
N GLU A 112 4.12 -23.23 -1.94
CA GLU A 112 2.89 -22.63 -1.48
C GLU A 112 2.10 -22.03 -2.64
N LEU A 113 0.78 -22.18 -2.61
CA LEU A 113 -0.15 -21.53 -3.51
C LEU A 113 -0.71 -20.27 -2.85
N GLY A 114 -0.46 -19.13 -3.47
CA GLY A 114 -1.06 -17.84 -3.14
C GLY A 114 -2.30 -17.58 -3.98
N LEU A 115 -3.40 -17.15 -3.36
CA LEU A 115 -4.50 -16.47 -4.07
C LEU A 115 -4.55 -15.03 -3.62
N LYS A 116 -4.76 -14.12 -4.59
CA LYS A 116 -4.77 -12.69 -4.38
C LYS A 116 -6.14 -12.12 -4.69
N ASP A 117 -6.76 -11.45 -3.73
CA ASP A 117 -8.05 -10.79 -3.96
C ASP A 117 -7.88 -9.39 -4.59
N ALA A 118 -9.00 -8.71 -4.87
CA ALA A 118 -9.01 -7.36 -5.42
C ALA A 118 -8.48 -6.28 -4.47
N LEU A 119 -8.15 -6.65 -3.24
CA LEU A 119 -7.52 -5.80 -2.24
C LEU A 119 -6.00 -5.96 -2.23
N TRP A 120 -5.45 -6.75 -3.16
CA TRP A 120 -4.04 -7.10 -3.22
C TRP A 120 -3.54 -7.86 -1.98
N PHE A 121 -4.44 -8.35 -1.14
CA PHE A 121 -4.13 -9.28 -0.06
C PHE A 121 -3.93 -10.67 -0.67
N GLU A 122 -2.88 -11.35 -0.26
CA GLU A 122 -2.54 -12.67 -0.75
C GLU A 122 -2.40 -13.66 0.41
N GLN A 123 -3.21 -14.72 0.37
CA GLN A 123 -3.11 -15.81 1.34
C GLN A 123 -2.42 -17.00 0.70
N PHE A 124 -1.45 -17.55 1.42
CA PHE A 124 -0.65 -18.70 1.00
C PHE A 124 -1.05 -19.97 1.73
N ILE A 125 -1.02 -21.08 1.03
CA ILE A 125 -1.23 -22.41 1.59
C ILE A 125 -0.20 -23.40 1.02
N ALA A 126 0.31 -24.31 1.85
CA ALA A 126 1.25 -25.34 1.40
C ALA A 126 0.57 -26.37 0.49
N LEU A 127 1.17 -26.66 -0.66
CA LEU A 127 0.59 -27.54 -1.68
C LEU A 127 0.82 -29.03 -1.42
N GLU A 128 1.86 -29.39 -0.66
CA GLU A 128 2.22 -30.77 -0.31
C GLU A 128 1.02 -31.60 0.16
N LYS A 129 0.15 -30.98 0.97
CA LYS A 129 -1.02 -31.64 1.59
C LYS A 129 -2.12 -31.98 0.60
N PHE A 130 -2.07 -31.44 -0.62
CA PHE A 130 -3.11 -31.57 -1.64
C PHE A 130 -2.63 -32.32 -2.88
N ALA A 131 -1.35 -32.70 -2.92
CA ALA A 131 -0.77 -33.36 -4.07
C ALA A 131 -1.22 -34.83 -4.17
N GLY A 132 -1.88 -35.17 -5.28
CA GLY A 132 -2.24 -36.54 -5.60
C GLY A 132 -1.04 -37.40 -6.04
N THR A 133 -1.30 -38.69 -6.20
CA THR A 133 -0.32 -39.65 -6.73
C THR A 133 0.10 -39.26 -8.16
N ALA A 134 1.40 -39.29 -8.43
CA ALA A 134 1.93 -39.03 -9.76
C ALA A 134 1.47 -40.09 -10.78
N GLN A 135 0.98 -39.64 -11.93
CA GLN A 135 0.67 -40.47 -13.09
C GLN A 135 1.46 -39.92 -14.30
N HIS A 136 2.32 -40.75 -14.89
CA HIS A 136 3.20 -40.35 -16.00
C HIS A 136 4.01 -39.06 -15.73
N GLY A 137 4.43 -38.86 -14.48
CA GLY A 137 5.18 -37.67 -14.05
C GLY A 137 4.32 -36.44 -13.74
N TRP A 138 3.01 -36.50 -13.93
CA TRP A 138 2.06 -35.43 -13.63
C TRP A 138 1.28 -35.71 -12.34
N ARG A 139 1.12 -34.70 -11.50
CA ARG A 139 0.37 -34.74 -10.25
C ARG A 139 -0.75 -33.70 -10.30
N PRO A 140 -2.01 -34.09 -10.07
CA PRO A 140 -3.06 -33.12 -9.79
C PRO A 140 -2.88 -32.62 -8.35
N VAL A 141 -2.93 -31.31 -8.16
CA VAL A 141 -2.93 -30.66 -6.85
C VAL A 141 -4.24 -29.91 -6.72
N ARG A 142 -5.21 -30.51 -6.02
CA ARG A 142 -6.55 -29.94 -5.86
C ARG A 142 -6.70 -29.32 -4.49
N VAL A 143 -6.79 -28.00 -4.48
CA VAL A 143 -6.93 -27.18 -3.29
C VAL A 143 -8.39 -26.79 -3.12
N PRO A 144 -9.03 -27.12 -1.98
CA PRO A 144 -10.33 -26.56 -1.63
C PRO A 144 -10.23 -25.05 -1.39
N LEU A 145 -11.03 -24.25 -2.09
CA LEU A 145 -11.02 -22.78 -1.95
C LEU A 145 -11.35 -22.32 -0.52
N ARG A 146 -12.10 -23.13 0.24
CA ARG A 146 -12.37 -22.90 1.66
C ARG A 146 -11.12 -22.85 2.56
N GLN A 147 -9.96 -23.30 2.08
CA GLN A 147 -8.70 -23.18 2.84
C GLN A 147 -8.17 -21.75 2.85
N PHE A 148 -8.64 -20.90 1.92
CA PHE A 148 -8.28 -19.49 1.88
C PHE A 148 -9.27 -18.64 2.70
N GLU A 149 -9.27 -18.85 4.01
CA GLU A 149 -10.20 -18.18 4.94
C GLU A 149 -10.07 -16.65 5.00
N ALA A 150 -8.91 -16.11 4.64
CA ALA A 150 -8.64 -14.68 4.66
C ALA A 150 -8.98 -13.98 3.33
N ILE A 151 -9.32 -14.74 2.27
CA ILE A 151 -9.81 -14.17 1.01
C ILE A 151 -11.23 -13.67 1.21
N SER A 152 -11.37 -12.35 1.15
CA SER A 152 -12.58 -11.63 1.55
C SER A 152 -13.51 -11.33 0.36
N ASP A 153 -12.97 -11.23 -0.85
CA ASP A 153 -13.73 -10.98 -2.08
C ASP A 153 -13.49 -12.06 -3.14
N TRP A 154 -14.32 -13.10 -3.07
CA TRP A 154 -14.28 -14.20 -4.04
C TRP A 154 -14.82 -13.85 -5.42
N TYR A 155 -15.45 -12.68 -5.60
CA TYR A 155 -15.95 -12.23 -6.89
C TYR A 155 -14.89 -11.52 -7.72
N ALA A 156 -13.72 -11.23 -7.14
CA ALA A 156 -12.67 -10.46 -7.78
C ALA A 156 -11.29 -10.94 -7.30
N VAL A 157 -10.93 -12.19 -7.59
CA VAL A 157 -9.58 -12.72 -7.39
C VAL A 157 -8.71 -12.22 -8.54
N THR A 158 -7.68 -11.43 -8.24
CA THR A 158 -6.89 -10.72 -9.27
C THR A 158 -5.70 -11.52 -9.76
N GLY A 159 -5.25 -12.52 -8.99
CA GLY A 159 -4.14 -13.36 -9.41
C GLY A 159 -3.86 -14.52 -8.47
N MET A 160 -2.83 -15.26 -8.84
CA MET A 160 -2.34 -16.45 -8.16
C MET A 160 -0.82 -16.44 -8.18
N SER A 161 -0.20 -17.01 -7.15
CA SER A 161 1.24 -17.24 -7.13
C SER A 161 1.61 -18.64 -6.67
N LEU A 162 2.75 -19.12 -7.15
CA LEU A 162 3.45 -20.30 -6.65
C LEU A 162 4.75 -19.81 -6.01
N VAL A 163 4.90 -20.02 -4.70
CA VAL A 163 5.98 -19.43 -3.91
C VAL A 163 6.76 -20.52 -3.20
N VAL A 164 8.08 -20.37 -3.18
CA VAL A 164 8.97 -21.19 -2.35
C VAL A 164 9.61 -20.27 -1.31
N ARG A 165 9.45 -20.62 -0.03
CA ARG A 165 10.05 -19.91 1.11
C ARG A 165 10.94 -20.86 1.88
N SER A 166 12.23 -20.53 2.02
CA SER A 166 13.15 -21.40 2.72
C SER A 166 14.25 -20.63 3.45
N ARG A 167 14.69 -21.20 4.57
CA ARG A 167 15.92 -20.77 5.29
C ARG A 167 17.14 -21.57 4.85
N THR A 168 16.92 -22.76 4.30
CA THR A 168 17.98 -23.64 3.82
C THR A 168 18.08 -23.61 2.30
N PRO A 169 19.25 -23.89 1.73
CA PRO A 169 19.38 -24.01 0.28
C PRO A 169 18.37 -25.01 -0.27
N THR A 170 17.60 -24.58 -1.27
CA THR A 170 16.66 -25.44 -1.99
C THR A 170 16.62 -25.00 -3.43
N SER A 171 16.44 -25.93 -4.36
CA SER A 171 16.29 -25.62 -5.77
C SER A 171 15.41 -26.66 -6.41
N GLY A 172 14.62 -26.22 -7.38
CA GLY A 172 13.71 -27.10 -8.06
C GLY A 172 13.24 -26.53 -9.39
N GLU A 173 12.54 -27.39 -10.11
CA GLU A 173 11.85 -27.06 -11.33
C GLU A 173 10.46 -27.69 -11.25
N LEU A 174 9.45 -26.90 -11.62
CA LEU A 174 8.11 -27.39 -11.82
C LEU A 174 7.56 -26.90 -13.16
N VAL A 175 6.70 -27.71 -13.76
CA VAL A 175 5.92 -27.32 -14.93
C VAL A 175 4.46 -27.35 -14.57
N VAL A 176 3.78 -26.21 -14.75
CA VAL A 176 2.32 -26.09 -14.65
C VAL A 176 1.75 -26.35 -16.04
N ASP A 177 0.97 -27.41 -16.17
CA ASP A 177 0.26 -27.75 -17.42
C ASP A 177 -1.07 -27.00 -17.52
N SER A 178 -1.86 -26.99 -16.45
CA SER A 178 -3.18 -26.38 -16.45
C SER A 178 -3.58 -25.89 -15.06
N ILE A 179 -4.41 -24.86 -15.05
CA ILE A 179 -5.11 -24.35 -13.87
C ILE A 179 -6.60 -24.48 -14.17
N ALA A 180 -7.31 -25.20 -13.31
CA ALA A 180 -8.75 -25.40 -13.41
C ALA A 180 -9.43 -25.02 -12.10
N VAL A 181 -10.67 -24.56 -12.17
CA VAL A 181 -11.54 -24.42 -11.01
C VAL A 181 -12.76 -25.30 -11.19
N GLY A 182 -13.36 -25.77 -10.11
CA GLY A 182 -14.53 -26.62 -10.23
C GLY A 182 -15.19 -26.99 -8.92
N GLY A 183 -16.22 -27.82 -9.06
CA GLY A 183 -17.22 -28.05 -8.04
C GLY A 183 -18.11 -26.82 -7.86
N GLU A 184 -19.40 -27.00 -7.63
CA GLU A 184 -20.33 -25.90 -7.46
C GLU A 184 -20.58 -25.63 -5.97
N ARG A 185 -20.52 -24.37 -5.56
CA ARG A 185 -21.03 -23.93 -4.26
C ARG A 185 -21.95 -22.73 -4.43
N PRO A 186 -22.94 -22.56 -3.54
CA PRO A 186 -23.61 -21.27 -3.41
C PRO A 186 -22.55 -20.19 -3.18
N PRO A 187 -22.54 -19.12 -3.99
CA PRO A 187 -21.56 -18.07 -3.80
C PRO A 187 -21.78 -17.41 -2.44
N PRO A 188 -20.71 -17.03 -1.73
CA PRO A 188 -20.83 -16.35 -0.44
C PRO A 188 -21.59 -15.03 -0.64
N PRO A 189 -22.28 -14.50 0.39
CA PRO A 189 -22.92 -13.19 0.28
C PRO A 189 -21.90 -12.18 -0.24
N ARG A 190 -22.23 -11.47 -1.33
CA ARG A 190 -21.41 -10.35 -1.79
C ARG A 190 -21.14 -9.44 -0.60
N PRO A 191 -19.90 -8.95 -0.42
CA PRO A 191 -19.61 -7.93 0.58
C PRO A 191 -20.68 -6.86 0.45
N ARG A 192 -21.55 -6.74 1.47
CA ARG A 192 -22.61 -5.74 1.42
C ARG A 192 -21.91 -4.41 1.37
N ARG A 193 -22.05 -3.69 0.25
CA ARG A 193 -21.70 -2.28 0.21
C ARG A 193 -22.54 -1.62 1.29
N HIS A 194 -21.92 -1.29 2.41
CA HIS A 194 -22.56 -0.48 3.42
C HIS A 194 -22.70 0.89 2.79
N ARG A 195 -23.85 1.12 2.12
CA ARG A 195 -24.32 2.48 1.90
C ARG A 195 -24.70 2.97 3.28
N ALA A 196 -23.74 3.59 3.98
CA ALA A 196 -24.08 4.50 5.07
C ALA A 196 -25.22 5.41 4.55
N PRO A 197 -26.21 5.76 5.38
CA PRO A 197 -27.28 6.66 4.98
C PRO A 197 -26.64 7.95 4.43
N TYR A 198 -26.55 8.04 3.11
CA TYR A 198 -25.88 9.13 2.42
C TYR A 198 -26.87 10.27 2.34
N GLN A 199 -26.72 11.25 3.23
CA GLN A 199 -27.28 12.56 2.99
C GLN A 199 -26.41 13.23 1.93
N ARG A 200 -27.05 13.82 0.91
CA ARG A 200 -26.30 14.56 -0.11
C ARG A 200 -25.62 15.74 0.59
N PRO A 201 -24.29 15.91 0.50
CA PRO A 201 -23.59 17.05 1.08
C PRO A 201 -24.22 18.40 0.72
N ALA A 202 -24.72 18.53 -0.51
CA ALA A 202 -25.41 19.73 -1.00
C ALA A 202 -26.73 20.07 -0.29
N ALA A 203 -27.23 19.21 0.60
CA ALA A 203 -28.43 19.47 1.41
C ALA A 203 -28.10 19.93 2.84
N LEU A 204 -26.82 19.97 3.22
CA LEU A 204 -26.35 20.45 4.51
C LEU A 204 -25.99 21.93 4.39
N ASP A 205 -26.21 22.71 5.45
CA ASP A 205 -25.55 24.00 5.58
C ASP A 205 -24.03 23.81 5.75
N GLU A 206 -23.27 24.88 5.51
CA GLU A 206 -21.80 24.81 5.47
C GLU A 206 -21.18 24.35 6.80
N GLU A 207 -21.76 24.77 7.93
CA GLU A 207 -21.25 24.43 9.26
C GLU A 207 -21.51 22.94 9.57
N THR A 208 -22.72 22.45 9.26
CA THR A 208 -23.06 21.02 9.37
C THR A 208 -22.23 20.17 8.43
N PHE A 209 -22.01 20.60 7.18
CA PHE A 209 -21.16 19.90 6.23
C PHE A 209 -19.72 19.78 6.74
N LEU A 210 -19.15 20.89 7.22
CA LEU A 210 -17.79 20.91 7.75
C LEU A 210 -17.65 20.03 9.00
N HIS A 211 -18.64 20.07 9.91
CA HIS A 211 -18.68 19.20 11.08
C HIS A 211 -18.64 17.72 10.67
N GLU A 212 -19.53 17.29 9.77
CA GLU A 212 -19.59 15.89 9.35
C GLU A 212 -18.32 15.47 8.60
N LEU A 213 -17.77 16.35 7.75
CA LEU A 213 -16.50 16.10 7.07
C LEU A 213 -15.36 15.87 8.07
N GLU A 214 -15.16 16.79 9.02
CA GLU A 214 -14.11 16.69 10.05
C GLU A 214 -14.27 15.42 10.91
N LYS A 215 -15.51 15.13 11.32
CA LYS A 215 -15.84 13.96 12.14
C LYS A 215 -15.55 12.65 11.43
N TRP A 216 -16.02 12.48 10.20
CA TRP A 216 -15.80 11.25 9.44
C TRP A 216 -14.34 11.08 9.02
N SER A 217 -13.64 12.18 8.74
CA SER A 217 -12.18 12.16 8.54
C SER A 217 -11.44 11.68 9.79
N CYS A 218 -11.83 12.15 11.00
CA CYS A 218 -11.24 11.64 12.24
C CYS A 218 -11.57 10.16 12.48
N PHE A 219 -12.78 9.72 12.12
CA PHE A 219 -13.23 8.35 12.31
C PHE A 219 -12.51 7.32 11.43
N TYR A 220 -11.87 7.74 10.32
CA TYR A 220 -10.94 6.89 9.59
C TYR A 220 -9.87 6.31 10.54
N PHE A 221 -9.21 7.17 11.31
CA PHE A 221 -8.13 6.78 12.22
C PHE A 221 -8.60 5.95 13.43
N TRP A 222 -9.90 5.96 13.71
CA TRP A 222 -10.50 5.11 14.74
C TRP A 222 -10.84 3.72 14.21
N TYR A 223 -11.57 3.65 13.08
CA TYR A 223 -12.15 2.43 12.54
C TYR A 223 -11.21 1.65 11.61
N GLU A 224 -10.30 2.33 10.92
CA GLU A 224 -9.33 1.73 10.00
C GLU A 224 -7.95 1.53 10.65
N ALA A 225 -7.93 1.50 11.98
CA ALA A 225 -6.75 1.15 12.77
C ALA A 225 -6.92 -0.21 13.45
N ASP A 226 -5.81 -0.91 13.66
CA ASP A 226 -5.79 -2.08 14.51
C ASP A 226 -6.10 -1.70 15.95
N ALA A 227 -7.01 -2.45 16.59
CA ALA A 227 -7.49 -2.12 17.93
C ALA A 227 -6.45 -2.37 19.03
N VAL A 228 -5.41 -3.18 18.76
CA VAL A 228 -4.37 -3.56 19.73
C VAL A 228 -3.15 -2.69 19.56
N SER A 229 -2.58 -2.62 18.34
CA SER A 229 -1.37 -1.86 18.07
C SER A 229 -1.63 -0.38 17.79
N GLY A 230 -2.85 -0.02 17.41
CA GLY A 230 -3.19 1.33 16.96
C GLY A 230 -2.58 1.72 15.61
N LEU A 231 -1.97 0.76 14.89
CA LEU A 231 -1.48 0.98 13.54
C LEU A 231 -2.64 1.28 12.58
N VAL A 232 -2.51 2.35 11.81
CA VAL A 232 -3.54 2.83 10.87
C VAL A 232 -3.22 2.31 9.47
N LYS A 233 -4.21 1.72 8.80
CA LYS A 233 -4.07 1.27 7.41
C LYS A 233 -3.54 2.39 6.51
N ASP A 234 -2.62 2.04 5.61
CA ASP A 234 -2.17 2.95 4.55
C ASP A 234 -3.34 3.38 3.64
N ARG A 235 -4.23 2.43 3.34
CA ARG A 235 -5.42 2.66 2.52
C ARG A 235 -6.56 1.75 2.93
N CYS A 236 -7.78 2.19 2.66
CA CYS A 236 -8.98 1.38 2.81
C CYS A 236 -9.93 1.57 1.62
N LYS A 237 -10.84 0.63 1.42
CA LYS A 237 -11.98 0.79 0.49
C LYS A 237 -13.04 1.67 1.14
N ALA A 238 -13.56 2.64 0.38
CA ALA A 238 -14.56 3.59 0.86
C ALA A 238 -15.98 2.99 1.05
N PHE A 239 -16.29 1.84 0.43
CA PHE A 239 -17.66 1.33 0.34
C PHE A 239 -17.90 -0.01 1.05
N TYR A 240 -16.83 -0.68 1.46
CA TYR A 240 -16.90 -1.94 2.19
C TYR A 240 -15.64 -2.11 3.02
N ARG A 241 -15.76 -2.79 4.15
CA ARG A 241 -14.61 -3.08 5.01
C ARG A 241 -13.66 -4.01 4.28
N ASP A 242 -12.38 -3.70 4.34
CA ASP A 242 -11.31 -4.55 3.86
C ASP A 242 -10.41 -5.00 5.03
N ALA A 243 -9.56 -5.98 4.74
CA ALA A 243 -8.51 -6.44 5.65
C ALA A 243 -7.13 -6.03 5.12
N PHE A 244 -7.00 -4.78 4.64
CA PHE A 244 -5.73 -4.31 4.08
C PHE A 244 -4.59 -4.51 5.09
N PRO A 245 -3.53 -5.28 4.74
CA PRO A 245 -2.61 -5.83 5.74
C PRO A 245 -1.46 -4.87 6.11
N VAL A 246 -1.41 -3.68 5.53
CA VAL A 246 -0.30 -2.75 5.68
C VAL A 246 -0.76 -1.42 6.27
N ALA A 247 -0.01 -0.95 7.26
CA ALA A 247 -0.15 0.33 7.92
C ALA A 247 0.93 1.31 7.47
N SER A 248 0.61 2.61 7.52
CA SER A 248 1.55 3.72 7.31
C SER A 248 1.80 4.44 8.64
N ILE A 249 3.07 4.67 8.98
CA ILE A 249 3.39 5.38 10.23
C ILE A 249 3.06 6.88 10.16
N ALA A 250 3.07 7.48 8.97
CA ALA A 250 2.60 8.84 8.77
C ALA A 250 1.09 8.95 9.06
N ALA A 251 0.31 7.96 8.60
CA ALA A 251 -1.12 7.88 8.91
C ALA A 251 -1.36 7.73 10.42
N VAL A 252 -0.49 7.00 11.14
CA VAL A 252 -0.54 6.97 12.62
C VAL A 252 -0.28 8.36 13.21
N GLY A 253 0.73 9.09 12.73
CA GLY A 253 1.02 10.45 13.19
C GLY A 253 -0.18 11.40 13.05
N PHE A 254 -0.80 11.44 11.87
CA PHE A 254 -2.04 12.20 11.66
C PHE A 254 -3.17 11.69 12.54
N GLY A 255 -3.29 10.37 12.69
CA GLY A 255 -4.30 9.73 13.52
C GLY A 255 -4.23 10.12 14.98
N LEU A 256 -3.03 10.20 15.57
CA LEU A 256 -2.86 10.63 16.96
C LEU A 256 -3.41 12.04 17.20
N ALA A 257 -3.19 12.97 16.27
CA ALA A 257 -3.77 14.31 16.33
C ALA A 257 -5.31 14.28 16.15
N CYS A 258 -5.81 13.54 15.14
CA CYS A 258 -7.25 13.39 14.90
C CYS A 258 -8.00 12.75 16.08
N LEU A 259 -7.38 11.82 16.80
CA LEU A 259 -7.94 11.23 18.02
C LEU A 259 -8.11 12.27 19.13
N CYS A 260 -7.13 13.16 19.31
CA CYS A 260 -7.25 14.28 20.25
C CYS A 260 -8.34 15.28 19.83
N VAL A 261 -8.49 15.55 18.53
CA VAL A 261 -9.62 16.35 18.00
C VAL A 261 -10.95 15.67 18.30
N ALA A 262 -11.07 14.36 18.08
CA ALA A 262 -12.31 13.63 18.34
C ALA A 262 -12.69 13.61 19.85
N ASP A 263 -11.71 13.59 20.76
CA ASP A 263 -11.95 13.80 22.19
C ASP A 263 -12.41 15.24 22.48
N ALA A 264 -11.67 16.23 21.98
CA ALA A 264 -11.99 17.66 22.20
C ALA A 264 -13.38 18.04 21.68
N ARG A 265 -13.83 17.41 20.59
CA ARG A 265 -15.16 17.58 19.99
C ARG A 265 -16.24 16.72 20.64
N GLY A 266 -15.89 15.81 21.55
CA GLY A 266 -16.82 14.89 22.22
C GLY A 266 -17.43 13.83 21.30
N TRP A 267 -16.79 13.52 20.18
CA TRP A 267 -17.26 12.49 19.23
C TRP A 267 -16.93 11.07 19.69
N LEU A 268 -15.89 10.92 20.49
CA LEU A 268 -15.48 9.67 21.12
C LEU A 268 -15.30 9.87 22.62
N SER A 269 -15.40 8.78 23.38
CA SER A 269 -15.14 8.82 24.82
C SER A 269 -13.68 9.14 25.11
N ARG A 270 -13.42 10.15 25.94
CA ARG A 270 -12.08 10.52 26.43
C ARG A 270 -11.27 9.33 26.91
N GLU A 271 -11.87 8.46 27.70
CA GLU A 271 -11.20 7.25 28.23
C GLU A 271 -10.85 6.24 27.13
N ALA A 272 -11.69 6.13 26.11
CA ALA A 272 -11.41 5.25 24.97
C ALA A 272 -10.29 5.83 24.09
N VAL A 273 -10.32 7.15 23.86
CA VAL A 273 -9.28 7.86 23.11
C VAL A 273 -7.94 7.80 23.83
N TYR A 274 -7.90 8.14 25.13
CA TYR A 274 -6.69 8.08 25.94
C TYR A 274 -6.04 6.70 25.91
N ARG A 275 -6.83 5.63 26.11
CA ARG A 275 -6.33 4.25 26.03
C ARG A 275 -5.78 3.93 24.65
N ARG A 276 -6.49 4.28 23.57
CA ARG A 276 -6.01 4.06 22.20
C ARG A 276 -4.67 4.75 21.97
N VAL A 277 -4.58 6.04 22.28
CA VAL A 277 -3.35 6.84 22.09
C VAL A 277 -2.19 6.25 22.90
N ARG A 278 -2.40 5.97 24.19
CA ARG A 278 -1.38 5.37 25.06
C ARG A 278 -0.89 4.03 24.52
N ASP A 279 -1.81 3.14 24.15
CA ASP A 279 -1.47 1.80 23.70
C ASP A 279 -0.75 1.83 22.34
N THR A 280 -1.12 2.76 21.44
CA THR A 280 -0.35 3.05 20.21
C THR A 280 1.08 3.47 20.53
N LEU A 281 1.28 4.43 21.44
CA LEU A 281 2.64 4.89 21.77
C LEU A 281 3.47 3.81 22.46
N ARG A 282 2.86 2.99 23.34
CA ARG A 282 3.53 1.80 23.90
C ARG A 282 3.96 0.81 22.82
N PHE A 283 3.11 0.59 21.82
CA PHE A 283 3.45 -0.24 20.67
C PHE A 283 4.63 0.31 19.89
N PHE A 284 4.70 1.63 19.63
CA PHE A 284 5.87 2.22 18.96
C PHE A 284 7.15 2.19 19.81
N ARG A 285 7.01 2.29 21.13
CA ARG A 285 8.13 2.15 22.06
C ARG A 285 8.75 0.76 22.00
N GLU A 286 7.93 -0.29 22.03
CA GLU A 286 8.36 -1.67 22.33
C GLU A 286 8.19 -2.67 21.18
N GLY A 287 7.16 -2.49 20.34
CA GLY A 287 6.72 -3.50 19.36
C GLY A 287 6.98 -3.16 17.89
N ALA A 288 7.00 -1.88 17.51
CA ALA A 288 7.21 -1.47 16.12
C ALA A 288 8.68 -1.62 15.69
N GLU A 289 8.90 -2.30 14.57
CA GLU A 289 10.24 -2.52 14.02
C GLU A 289 10.91 -1.18 13.68
N SER A 290 12.11 -0.98 14.21
CA SER A 290 12.83 0.29 14.13
C SER A 290 14.34 0.10 14.26
N VAL A 291 15.09 1.07 13.73
CA VAL A 291 16.54 1.15 13.86
C VAL A 291 16.90 2.58 14.18
N ARG A 292 17.74 2.79 15.21
CA ARG A 292 18.21 4.14 15.61
C ARG A 292 17.06 5.13 15.88
N GLY A 293 15.94 4.62 16.40
CA GLY A 293 14.73 5.40 16.65
C GLY A 293 13.88 5.74 15.42
N PHE A 294 14.36 5.47 14.20
CA PHE A 294 13.54 5.58 12.99
C PHE A 294 12.69 4.34 12.78
N PHE A 295 11.50 4.55 12.21
CA PHE A 295 10.56 3.49 11.88
C PHE A 295 10.45 3.32 10.36
N TYR A 296 10.10 2.11 9.93
CA TYR A 296 9.83 1.82 8.53
C TYR A 296 8.55 2.52 8.07
N HIS A 297 8.55 3.05 6.85
CA HIS A 297 7.41 3.73 6.22
C HIS A 297 6.12 2.91 6.40
N PHE A 298 6.23 1.63 6.03
CA PHE A 298 5.13 0.69 6.05
C PHE A 298 5.40 -0.48 6.99
N LEU A 299 4.41 -0.80 7.81
CA LEU A 299 4.43 -1.92 8.74
C LEU A 299 3.30 -2.89 8.43
N GLU A 300 3.52 -4.19 8.60
CA GLU A 300 2.43 -5.16 8.63
C GLU A 300 1.56 -4.90 9.85
N ILE A 301 0.26 -4.70 9.63
CA ILE A 301 -0.64 -4.06 10.59
C ILE A 301 -0.84 -4.85 11.89
N LYS A 302 -0.64 -6.18 11.85
CA LYS A 302 -0.78 -7.06 13.03
C LYS A 302 0.52 -7.20 13.81
N SER A 303 1.66 -7.30 13.12
CA SER A 303 2.94 -7.63 13.75
C SER A 303 3.87 -6.43 13.96
N GLY A 304 3.65 -5.30 13.30
CA GLY A 304 4.55 -4.15 13.37
C GLY A 304 5.89 -4.35 12.68
N ARG A 305 6.03 -5.39 11.87
CA ARG A 305 7.25 -5.68 11.09
C ARG A 305 7.25 -4.93 9.77
N ARG A 306 8.43 -4.63 9.26
CA ARG A 306 8.65 -3.97 7.97
C ARG A 306 7.87 -4.64 6.83
N ALA A 307 7.06 -3.87 6.13
CA ALA A 307 6.33 -4.31 4.93
C ALA A 307 7.06 -3.90 3.64
N TRP A 308 6.84 -4.66 2.56
CA TRP A 308 7.27 -4.36 1.18
C TRP A 308 8.75 -4.00 0.97
N ASN A 309 9.65 -4.41 1.87
CA ASN A 309 11.04 -3.97 1.87
C ASN A 309 11.19 -2.43 1.81
N CYS A 310 10.24 -1.69 2.38
CA CYS A 310 10.29 -0.22 2.41
C CYS A 310 11.48 0.29 3.24
N GLU A 311 11.80 1.56 3.07
CA GLU A 311 12.81 2.26 3.84
C GLU A 311 12.35 2.57 5.27
N LEU A 312 13.32 2.70 6.18
CA LEU A 312 13.17 3.62 7.30
C LEU A 312 12.94 5.01 6.72
N SER A 313 11.75 5.56 6.92
CA SER A 313 11.38 6.84 6.35
C SER A 313 11.61 7.92 7.38
N SER A 314 12.49 8.86 7.05
CA SER A 314 12.82 9.95 7.95
C SER A 314 11.65 10.95 8.08
N ILE A 315 10.92 11.19 7.00
CA ILE A 315 9.73 12.08 7.03
C ILE A 315 8.55 11.43 7.73
N ASP A 316 8.27 10.15 7.51
CA ASP A 316 7.12 9.52 8.15
C ASP A 316 7.37 9.30 9.65
N THR A 317 8.64 9.08 10.04
CA THR A 317 9.04 9.12 11.45
C THR A 317 8.80 10.52 12.04
N ALA A 318 9.14 11.60 11.32
CA ALA A 318 8.91 12.96 11.79
C ALA A 318 7.40 13.27 11.95
N LEU A 319 6.56 12.83 11.01
CA LEU A 319 5.09 12.97 11.08
C LEU A 319 4.50 12.18 12.25
N LEU A 320 4.98 10.95 12.48
CA LEU A 320 4.62 10.14 13.65
C LEU A 320 4.99 10.87 14.96
N VAL A 321 6.22 11.35 15.06
CA VAL A 321 6.73 12.06 16.23
C VAL A 321 5.93 13.34 16.49
N ALA A 322 5.61 14.12 15.46
CA ALA A 322 4.78 15.31 15.62
C ALA A 322 3.38 14.98 16.16
N GLY A 323 2.75 13.92 15.65
CA GLY A 323 1.49 13.40 16.18
C GLY A 323 1.59 12.93 17.63
N ALA A 324 2.67 12.23 17.98
CA ALA A 324 2.93 11.79 19.35
C ALA A 324 3.12 12.96 20.31
N LEU A 325 3.93 13.97 19.94
CA LEU A 325 4.15 15.17 20.73
C LEU A 325 2.85 15.97 20.91
N PHE A 326 2.06 16.12 19.85
CA PHE A 326 0.74 16.76 19.94
C PHE A 326 -0.16 16.05 20.96
N ALA A 327 -0.24 14.72 20.88
CA ALA A 327 -1.03 13.94 21.83
C ALA A 327 -0.46 13.98 23.26
N GLY A 328 0.87 14.05 23.38
CA GLY A 328 1.57 14.23 24.65
C GLY A 328 1.20 15.54 25.35
N GLU A 329 1.17 16.63 24.61
CA GLU A 329 0.74 17.93 25.14
C GLU A 329 -0.77 17.97 25.42
N TYR A 330 -1.59 17.32 24.60
CA TYR A 330 -3.04 17.22 24.83
C TYR A 330 -3.38 16.43 26.10
N PHE A 331 -2.64 15.36 26.38
CA PHE A 331 -2.75 14.54 27.59
C PHE A 331 -1.61 14.82 28.58
N ALA A 332 -1.23 16.10 28.75
CA ALA A 332 -0.14 16.49 29.64
C ALA A 332 -0.29 15.95 31.07
N GLY A 333 0.84 15.59 31.70
CA GLY A 333 0.90 15.01 33.04
C GLY A 333 0.50 13.53 33.12
N THR A 334 0.30 12.86 31.98
CA THR A 334 -0.01 11.43 31.90
C THR A 334 1.13 10.63 31.26
N GLU A 335 0.99 9.31 31.23
CA GLU A 335 1.95 8.42 30.56
C GLU A 335 2.10 8.72 29.05
N VAL A 336 1.06 9.23 28.39
CA VAL A 336 1.11 9.61 26.96
C VAL A 336 2.20 10.65 26.71
N GLN A 337 2.31 11.66 27.58
CA GLN A 337 3.33 12.70 27.46
C GLN A 337 4.74 12.12 27.60
N SER A 338 4.95 11.24 28.60
CA SER A 338 6.24 10.58 28.81
C SER A 338 6.63 9.68 27.64
N LEU A 339 5.69 8.91 27.09
CA LEU A 339 5.94 8.04 25.92
C LEU A 339 6.27 8.86 24.67
N ALA A 340 5.55 9.96 24.44
CA ALA A 340 5.81 10.85 23.31
C ALA A 340 7.22 11.46 23.36
N ASP A 341 7.62 11.96 24.53
CA ASP A 341 8.98 12.50 24.76
C ASP A 341 10.05 11.40 24.61
N GLU A 342 9.82 10.20 25.13
CA GLU A 342 10.74 9.06 24.97
C GLU A 342 10.95 8.69 23.49
N ILE A 343 9.86 8.57 22.73
CA ILE A 343 9.91 8.26 21.29
C ILE A 343 10.70 9.34 20.55
N TYR A 344 10.42 10.61 20.80
CA TYR A 344 11.12 11.73 20.16
C TYR A 344 12.62 11.74 20.48
N ARG A 345 12.99 11.57 21.76
CA ARG A 345 14.38 11.54 22.22
C ARG A 345 15.19 10.37 21.67
N ARG A 346 14.53 9.26 21.29
CA ARG A 346 15.20 8.07 20.75
C ARG A 346 15.63 8.24 19.29
N VAL A 347 15.06 9.19 18.56
CA VAL A 347 15.36 9.38 17.13
C VAL A 347 16.77 9.97 16.96
N ASP A 348 17.66 9.22 16.33
CA ASP A 348 19.05 9.61 16.08
C ASP A 348 19.15 10.47 14.79
N TRP A 349 18.67 11.72 14.83
CA TRP A 349 18.61 12.58 13.66
C TRP A 349 19.98 12.81 13.00
N GLN A 350 21.06 12.80 13.81
CA GLN A 350 22.45 12.88 13.33
C GLN A 350 22.85 11.68 12.48
N TRP A 351 22.45 10.46 12.87
CA TRP A 351 22.72 9.27 12.06
C TRP A 351 22.08 9.37 10.67
N MET A 352 20.86 9.92 10.57
CA MET A 352 20.16 10.09 9.30
C MET A 352 20.82 11.12 8.38
N LEU A 353 21.73 11.97 8.89
CA LEU A 353 22.55 12.84 8.05
C LEU A 353 23.50 12.07 7.14
N ASN A 354 23.91 10.86 7.51
CA ASN A 354 24.87 10.04 6.74
C ASN A 354 26.05 10.90 6.22
N GLY A 355 26.68 11.64 7.14
CA GLY A 355 27.83 12.53 6.89
C GLY A 355 27.55 13.84 6.16
N GLY A 356 26.30 14.10 5.74
CA GLY A 356 25.88 15.32 5.04
C GLY A 356 25.32 16.42 5.95
N VAL A 357 24.86 17.51 5.34
CA VAL A 357 24.16 18.60 6.04
C VAL A 357 22.67 18.30 6.23
N HIS A 358 22.04 17.69 5.22
CA HIS A 358 20.62 17.40 5.21
C HIS A 358 20.36 15.89 5.42
N PRO A 359 19.33 15.50 6.20
CA PRO A 359 18.99 14.10 6.39
C PRO A 359 18.70 13.37 5.07
N SER A 360 19.09 12.10 4.98
CA SER A 360 18.64 11.22 3.90
C SER A 360 17.13 11.02 3.97
N MET A 361 16.51 10.83 2.80
CA MET A 361 15.09 10.50 2.72
C MET A 361 14.77 9.13 3.33
N GLY A 362 15.75 8.24 3.44
CA GLY A 362 15.56 7.01 4.17
C GLY A 362 16.77 6.09 4.15
N TRP A 363 16.59 4.90 4.72
CA TRP A 363 17.61 3.87 4.78
C TRP A 363 16.98 2.49 4.65
N THR A 364 17.64 1.57 3.95
CA THR A 364 17.24 0.16 3.90
C THR A 364 18.38 -0.74 4.41
N PRO A 365 18.06 -1.86 5.09
CA PRO A 365 19.05 -2.89 5.43
C PRO A 365 19.85 -3.40 4.23
N GLU A 366 19.19 -3.49 3.07
CA GLU A 366 19.79 -4.05 1.86
C GLU A 366 20.68 -3.05 1.11
N GLY A 367 20.32 -1.76 1.14
CA GLY A 367 20.92 -0.72 0.29
C GLY A 367 21.61 0.41 1.04
N GLY A 368 21.54 0.45 2.37
CA GLY A 368 22.01 1.58 3.15
C GLY A 368 21.14 2.82 2.95
N PHE A 369 21.75 4.01 3.05
CA PHE A 369 21.04 5.27 2.92
C PHE A 369 20.61 5.56 1.48
N LEU A 370 19.40 6.08 1.31
CA LEU A 370 18.92 6.57 0.02
C LEU A 370 19.76 7.78 -0.43
N PRO A 371 20.00 7.93 -1.75
CA PRO A 371 20.81 9.03 -2.27
C PRO A 371 20.09 10.39 -2.13
N SER A 372 18.76 10.40 -2.16
CA SER A 372 17.94 11.61 -2.04
C SER A 372 17.98 12.19 -0.63
N ARG A 373 18.00 13.53 -0.55
CA ARG A 373 18.15 14.29 0.70
C ARG A 373 17.04 15.32 0.85
N TRP A 374 16.71 15.66 2.10
CA TRP A 374 15.79 16.74 2.46
C TRP A 374 16.43 18.13 2.34
N SER A 375 16.98 18.46 1.16
CA SER A 375 17.79 19.67 0.93
C SER A 375 17.06 20.80 0.20
N GLY A 376 15.78 20.66 -0.10
CA GLY A 376 14.96 21.71 -0.72
C GLY A 376 13.58 21.82 -0.08
N TYR A 377 12.88 22.92 -0.35
CA TYR A 377 11.54 23.16 0.18
C TYR A 377 10.57 22.08 -0.29
N ASN A 378 10.08 21.31 0.68
CA ASN A 378 9.12 20.22 0.52
C ASN A 378 8.43 19.95 1.87
N GLU A 379 7.72 18.83 2.00
CA GLU A 379 7.05 18.42 3.24
C GLU A 379 8.00 18.22 4.44
N GLY A 380 9.31 18.10 4.17
CA GLY A 380 10.38 17.87 5.13
C GLY A 380 10.72 19.03 6.06
N LEU A 381 10.04 20.17 5.99
CA LEU A 381 10.24 21.27 6.94
C LEU A 381 10.05 20.81 8.40
N LEU A 382 9.01 20.03 8.65
CA LEU A 382 8.71 19.50 9.98
C LEU A 382 9.85 18.61 10.51
N LEU A 383 10.43 17.80 9.62
CA LEU A 383 11.58 16.95 9.93
C LEU A 383 12.80 17.79 10.33
N LEU A 384 13.09 18.89 9.62
CA LEU A 384 14.23 19.75 9.96
C LEU A 384 14.02 20.46 11.30
N ILE A 385 12.80 20.93 11.58
CA ILE A 385 12.47 21.60 12.84
C ILE A 385 12.62 20.63 14.03
N LEU A 386 12.07 19.41 13.92
CA LEU A 386 12.23 18.36 14.94
C LEU A 386 13.70 17.92 15.08
N GLY A 387 14.41 17.77 13.97
CA GLY A 387 15.83 17.43 13.99
C GLY A 387 16.69 18.49 14.68
N CYS A 388 16.47 19.77 14.39
CA CYS A 388 17.20 20.88 15.02
C CYS A 388 16.81 21.03 16.50
N GLY A 389 15.54 20.82 16.83
CA GLY A 389 15.00 20.91 18.19
C GLY A 389 15.23 19.69 19.06
N SER A 390 15.90 18.64 18.56
CA SER A 390 16.08 17.40 19.32
C SER A 390 16.98 17.63 20.54
N PRO A 391 16.55 17.24 21.76
CA PRO A 391 17.34 17.43 22.96
C PRO A 391 18.44 16.36 23.15
N THR A 392 18.48 15.33 22.31
CA THR A 392 19.41 14.19 22.43
C THR A 392 20.29 14.01 21.20
N HIS A 393 19.72 14.16 20.00
CA HIS A 393 20.43 13.98 18.74
C HIS A 393 20.21 15.17 17.78
N PRO A 394 20.51 16.43 18.18
CA PRO A 394 20.24 17.59 17.34
C PRO A 394 21.10 17.58 16.07
N ILE A 395 20.50 17.92 14.94
CA ILE A 395 21.25 18.28 13.73
C ILE A 395 21.67 19.75 13.79
N ASP A 396 22.72 20.11 13.05
CA ASP A 396 23.20 21.49 12.96
C ASP A 396 22.11 22.38 12.31
N PRO A 397 21.71 23.51 12.93
CA PRO A 397 20.77 24.47 12.35
C PRO A 397 21.16 24.98 10.96
N ARG A 398 22.42 24.83 10.54
CA ARG A 398 22.85 25.02 9.16
C ARG A 398 21.98 24.27 8.15
N ALA A 399 21.42 23.11 8.50
CA ALA A 399 20.47 22.37 7.65
C ALA A 399 19.19 23.17 7.35
N TRP A 400 18.75 24.04 8.26
CA TRP A 400 17.64 24.95 8.00
C TRP A 400 18.05 26.10 7.07
N TRP A 401 19.20 26.71 7.34
CA TRP A 401 19.67 27.89 6.61
C TRP A 401 20.12 27.57 5.18
N GLU A 402 20.69 26.38 4.94
CA GLU A 402 21.12 25.91 3.62
C GLU A 402 20.01 25.26 2.79
N LEU A 403 18.78 25.20 3.31
CA LEU A 403 17.64 24.63 2.58
C LEU A 403 17.40 25.41 1.27
N ASN A 404 17.37 24.70 0.14
CA ASN A 404 17.04 25.31 -1.14
C ASN A 404 15.57 25.77 -1.17
N ARG A 405 15.35 27.08 -1.34
CA ARG A 405 14.03 27.73 -1.40
C ARG A 405 13.71 28.27 -2.79
N ASP A 406 14.21 27.62 -3.83
CA ASP A 406 13.98 28.00 -5.22
C ASP A 406 12.47 28.18 -5.48
N THR A 407 12.12 29.39 -5.90
CA THR A 407 10.75 29.76 -6.16
C THR A 407 10.34 29.44 -7.60
N ARG A 408 9.08 29.10 -7.77
CA ARG A 408 8.40 28.94 -9.05
C ARG A 408 7.29 29.98 -9.16
N ARG A 409 6.91 30.29 -10.41
CA ARG A 409 5.84 31.25 -10.70
C ARG A 409 4.75 30.61 -11.55
N TYR A 410 3.50 30.79 -11.13
CA TYR A 410 2.32 30.45 -11.94
C TYR A 410 1.33 31.61 -11.94
N GLY A 411 1.23 32.30 -13.08
CA GLY A 411 0.44 33.54 -13.19
C GLY A 411 0.97 34.62 -12.23
N PRO A 412 0.13 35.18 -11.34
CA PRO A 412 0.55 36.18 -10.36
C PRO A 412 1.21 35.58 -9.11
N PHE A 413 1.17 34.26 -8.93
CA PHE A 413 1.60 33.61 -7.69
C PHE A 413 3.04 33.13 -7.79
N THR A 414 3.82 33.36 -6.73
CA THR A 414 5.20 32.91 -6.59
C THR A 414 5.35 32.16 -5.28
N PHE A 415 5.92 30.95 -5.31
CA PHE A 415 6.08 30.08 -4.15
C PHE A 415 7.28 29.14 -4.30
N ALA A 416 7.91 28.75 -3.20
CA ALA A 416 8.97 27.75 -3.11
C ALA A 416 8.41 26.32 -3.06
N GLY A 417 9.15 25.37 -3.65
CA GLY A 417 8.81 23.95 -3.64
C GLY A 417 7.89 23.47 -4.78
N PRO A 418 7.52 22.18 -4.77
CA PRO A 418 6.62 21.60 -5.78
C PRO A 418 5.17 22.13 -5.62
N GLY A 419 4.37 21.97 -6.66
CA GLY A 419 2.97 22.39 -6.67
C GLY A 419 2.00 21.41 -6.00
N ALA A 420 2.46 20.21 -5.62
CA ALA A 420 1.66 19.22 -4.93
C ALA A 420 1.29 19.73 -3.53
N LEU A 421 -0.02 19.85 -3.25
CA LEU A 421 -0.49 20.64 -2.09
C LEU A 421 -0.09 20.08 -0.72
N PHE A 422 0.12 18.77 -0.57
CA PHE A 422 0.49 18.16 0.71
C PHE A 422 1.79 18.76 1.30
N VAL A 423 2.73 19.18 0.44
CA VAL A 423 3.96 19.87 0.83
C VAL A 423 3.68 21.15 1.61
N HIS A 424 2.60 21.84 1.25
CA HIS A 424 2.16 23.11 1.83
C HIS A 424 1.12 22.92 2.93
N GLN A 425 0.82 21.67 3.30
CA GLN A 425 -0.20 21.32 4.29
C GLN A 425 0.39 20.59 5.49
N TYR A 426 1.21 19.55 5.27
CA TYR A 426 1.67 18.67 6.35
C TYR A 426 2.40 19.40 7.48
N PRO A 427 3.37 20.30 7.23
CA PRO A 427 3.99 21.07 8.31
C PRO A 427 3.00 21.99 9.04
N HIS A 428 2.03 22.57 8.32
CA HIS A 428 1.03 23.49 8.88
C HIS A 428 0.01 22.80 9.78
N LEU A 429 -0.10 21.46 9.74
CA LEU A 429 -0.96 20.72 10.67
C LEU A 429 -0.45 20.79 12.11
N PHE A 430 0.86 20.90 12.30
CA PHE A 430 1.51 20.84 13.61
C PHE A 430 2.15 22.17 14.03
N ILE A 431 2.43 23.07 13.07
CA ILE A 431 3.08 24.35 13.31
C ILE A 431 2.25 25.47 12.72
N ASP A 432 1.89 26.45 13.55
CA ASP A 432 1.21 27.66 13.08
C ASP A 432 2.23 28.67 12.52
N PHE A 433 2.36 28.68 11.20
CA PHE A 433 3.30 29.56 10.49
C PHE A 433 2.81 31.00 10.29
N ARG A 434 1.57 31.37 10.69
CA ARG A 434 0.99 32.71 10.38
C ARG A 434 1.78 33.90 10.90
N PHE A 435 2.70 33.67 11.83
CA PHE A 435 3.57 34.69 12.42
C PHE A 435 5.02 34.20 12.61
N LEU A 436 5.43 33.20 11.84
CA LEU A 436 6.78 32.64 11.87
C LEU A 436 7.49 32.92 10.55
N GLU A 437 8.49 33.80 10.59
CA GLU A 437 9.43 34.04 9.50
C GLU A 437 10.86 33.87 9.99
N ASP A 438 11.74 33.42 9.10
CA ASP A 438 13.18 33.28 9.35
C ASP A 438 14.00 34.41 8.70
N GLY A 439 13.33 35.45 8.18
CA GLY A 439 13.91 36.55 7.41
C GLY A 439 14.24 36.19 5.96
N LEU A 440 14.10 34.93 5.54
CA LEU A 440 14.27 34.50 4.16
C LEU A 440 12.92 34.35 3.44
N MET A 441 11.89 33.90 4.17
CA MET A 441 10.58 33.66 3.60
C MET A 441 9.47 33.69 4.67
N ASP A 442 8.28 34.14 4.25
CA ASP A 442 7.03 33.91 4.98
C ASP A 442 6.43 32.56 4.53
N TYR A 443 6.51 31.57 5.42
CA TYR A 443 6.06 30.19 5.16
C TYR A 443 4.55 30.08 5.00
N TYR A 444 3.78 30.89 5.74
CA TYR A 444 2.32 30.94 5.60
C TYR A 444 1.93 31.51 4.25
N LEU A 445 2.48 32.67 3.89
CA LEU A 445 2.23 33.28 2.61
C LEU A 445 2.68 32.37 1.46
N ASN A 446 3.82 31.70 1.57
CA ASN A 446 4.29 30.73 0.58
C ASN A 446 3.23 29.64 0.28
N SER A 447 2.68 29.03 1.33
CA SER A 447 1.64 28.00 1.20
C SER A 447 0.32 28.55 0.66
N VAL A 448 -0.06 29.78 1.03
CA VAL A 448 -1.22 30.49 0.44
C VAL A 448 -1.03 30.70 -1.06
N GLN A 449 0.15 31.16 -1.48
CA GLN A 449 0.48 31.37 -2.89
C GLN A 449 0.44 30.06 -3.69
N ALA A 450 0.97 28.96 -3.13
CA ALA A 450 0.91 27.64 -3.74
C ALA A 450 -0.53 27.13 -3.90
N ALA A 451 -1.37 27.30 -2.88
CA ALA A 451 -2.80 26.92 -2.94
C ALA A 451 -3.58 27.72 -3.99
N LEU A 452 -3.36 29.04 -4.05
CA LEU A 452 -3.98 29.90 -5.05
C LEU A 452 -3.50 29.58 -6.47
N ALA A 453 -2.22 29.23 -6.63
CA ALA A 453 -1.67 28.75 -7.90
C ALA A 453 -2.33 27.45 -8.35
N ALA A 454 -2.46 26.46 -7.46
CA ALA A 454 -3.12 25.19 -7.75
C ALA A 454 -4.59 25.38 -8.13
N ARG A 455 -5.33 26.23 -7.40
CA ARG A 455 -6.72 26.59 -7.73
C ARG A 455 -6.80 27.23 -9.11
N ARG A 456 -5.97 28.23 -9.40
CA ARG A 456 -5.94 28.90 -10.71
C ARG A 456 -5.62 27.91 -11.83
N TRP A 457 -4.68 27.00 -11.60
CA TRP A 457 -4.32 25.99 -12.58
C TRP A 457 -5.52 25.11 -12.93
N ALA A 458 -6.27 24.63 -11.94
CA ALA A 458 -7.48 23.84 -12.18
C ALA A 458 -8.52 24.65 -12.99
N VAL A 459 -8.77 25.90 -12.63
CA VAL A 459 -9.73 26.76 -13.34
C VAL A 459 -9.32 26.98 -14.80
N VAL A 460 -8.06 27.29 -15.06
CA VAL A 460 -7.54 27.51 -16.42
C VAL A 460 -7.60 26.22 -17.27
N ASN A 461 -7.38 25.06 -16.64
CA ASN A 461 -7.39 23.76 -17.31
C ASN A 461 -8.76 23.05 -17.25
N ALA A 462 -9.83 23.73 -16.81
CA ALA A 462 -11.19 23.20 -16.84
C ALA A 462 -11.61 22.59 -18.20
N PRO A 463 -11.21 23.14 -19.38
CA PRO A 463 -11.53 22.53 -20.66
C PRO A 463 -10.88 21.15 -20.89
N GLN A 464 -9.83 20.80 -20.15
CA GLN A 464 -9.08 19.54 -20.32
C GLN A 464 -9.63 18.39 -19.48
N SER A 465 -10.39 18.68 -18.41
CA SER A 465 -11.02 17.65 -17.58
C SER A 465 -12.29 18.14 -16.94
N ARG A 466 -13.33 17.29 -16.94
CA ARG A 466 -14.59 17.53 -16.22
C ARG A 466 -14.41 17.65 -14.70
N SER A 467 -13.28 17.19 -14.16
CA SER A 467 -12.95 17.27 -12.73
C SER A 467 -12.32 18.59 -12.32
N TYR A 468 -11.99 19.49 -13.25
CA TYR A 468 -11.33 20.76 -12.94
C TYR A 468 -12.30 21.94 -13.06
N GLY A 469 -12.24 22.86 -12.10
CA GLY A 469 -13.03 24.09 -12.11
C GLY A 469 -12.96 24.86 -10.80
N GLU A 470 -13.73 25.95 -10.71
CA GLU A 470 -13.72 26.84 -9.53
C GLU A 470 -14.13 26.14 -8.23
N SER A 471 -14.99 25.13 -8.33
CA SER A 471 -15.53 24.33 -7.22
C SER A 471 -14.95 22.91 -7.15
N SER A 472 -13.98 22.58 -8.02
CA SER A 472 -13.33 21.26 -8.06
C SER A 472 -11.86 21.44 -8.45
N TRP A 473 -11.02 21.58 -7.43
CA TRP A 473 -9.59 21.85 -7.56
C TRP A 473 -8.83 21.20 -6.41
N GLY A 474 -7.50 21.17 -6.52
CA GLY A 474 -6.62 20.57 -5.54
C GLY A 474 -5.86 19.40 -6.16
N LEU A 475 -4.58 19.61 -6.43
CA LEU A 475 -3.71 18.58 -6.98
C LEU A 475 -2.69 18.20 -5.92
N THR A 476 -2.63 16.92 -5.60
CA THR A 476 -1.70 16.40 -4.63
C THR A 476 -1.41 14.93 -4.90
N ALA A 477 -0.39 14.38 -4.23
CA ALA A 477 -0.05 12.98 -4.40
C ALA A 477 -1.20 12.09 -3.89
N CYS A 478 -1.74 11.25 -4.77
CA CYS A 478 -2.87 10.38 -4.45
C CYS A 478 -3.01 9.22 -5.44
N ASP A 479 -3.88 8.27 -5.10
CA ASP A 479 -4.36 7.25 -6.03
C ASP A 479 -5.21 7.91 -7.14
N GLY A 480 -4.95 7.52 -8.40
CA GLY A 480 -5.73 7.88 -9.56
C GLY A 480 -6.08 6.67 -10.43
N PRO A 481 -6.74 6.89 -11.59
CA PRO A 481 -7.18 5.80 -12.48
C PRO A 481 -6.06 4.88 -12.98
N GLU A 482 -4.82 5.39 -13.02
CA GLU A 482 -3.63 4.67 -13.49
C GLU A 482 -2.68 4.32 -12.32
N GLY A 483 -3.22 4.26 -11.09
CA GLY A 483 -2.46 4.03 -9.88
C GLY A 483 -2.02 5.32 -9.18
N TYR A 484 -1.06 5.20 -8.27
CA TYR A 484 -0.57 6.31 -7.47
C TYR A 484 0.33 7.26 -8.27
N ARG A 485 0.09 8.57 -8.17
CA ARG A 485 0.94 9.61 -8.76
C ARG A 485 1.08 10.82 -7.86
N ALA A 486 2.21 11.50 -7.96
CA ALA A 486 2.43 12.81 -7.34
C ALA A 486 1.78 13.92 -8.18
N TYR A 487 0.45 14.04 -8.18
CA TYR A 487 -0.19 15.11 -8.95
C TYR A 487 0.22 16.49 -8.42
N GLY A 488 0.55 17.40 -9.34
CA GLY A 488 1.04 18.74 -9.01
C GLY A 488 2.56 18.83 -8.74
N SER A 489 3.30 17.72 -8.77
CA SER A 489 4.77 17.71 -8.59
C SER A 489 5.53 18.41 -9.71
#